data_AF-A0A7X1ZIB6-F1
#
_entry.id   AF-A0A7X1ZIB6-F1
#
_cell.length_a   1.000
_cell.length_b   1.000
_cell.length_c   1.000
_cell.angle_alpha   90.00
_cell.angle_beta   90.00
_cell.angle_gamma   90.00
#
_symmetry.space_group_name_H-M   'P 1'
#
loop_
_entity.id
_entity.type
_entity.pdbx_description
1 polymer ?
#
loop_
_entity_poly.entity_id
_entity_poly.type
_entity_poly.pdbx_seq_one_letter_code
_entity_poly.pdbx_strand_id
1 'polypeptide(L)'
;MREALKVWIRNERQIEEAIINGEETQVIESDFGANEFVIDFLKEMGFWDVITAMNPTTKKDNGYPSKVILGTLIMKELLSIGKLSGVGKIIQDGKLSGDIGFNIEKIKKAEGKDKGVIDLGTLRNHLKKIPQDESDKAFYQHIKILRDKRWIRGHQYVADAVELEIPYGKTFQGMGKVWKKKEERYKYGYKLELLMNVTTTGRLRFVGCALAPINSDERVLLVSIFKKIEKHLGKGKVREIIDSLTLDRGYWGAHFLWKLKYRWGTDFVTLVRDDDLDFVEHVEYYLRGVEPTFKERWITVKKRGKEEQKKIRLCGINGLCLRRYSEEGKKKDLGKVNAVVVYDEYKGKMRRRIYVTTLDAKADPFKIYRLYKDRWTIENQGIRYLSQRWSLRDFAGRSLNSIQARILTVLTLYNAVKILEMKYEDKMEKLQEKMREKGERSYLSGCALIVYGRDKYYGIFSGVNYANLVAERTAKITAKATTKKRNKEIVRELEKMLLEKASKKKIGEFIKKLKQE
;
A
#
# COMPACT_ATOMS: atom_id res chain seq x y z
N MET A 1 -32.20 2.52 -30.85
CA MET A 1 -31.27 1.38 -31.04
C MET A 1 -30.14 1.51 -30.02
N ARG A 2 -29.91 0.50 -29.16
CA ARG A 2 -28.69 0.44 -28.35
C ARG A 2 -27.58 -0.08 -29.27
N GLU A 3 -26.59 0.75 -29.60
CA GLU A 3 -25.37 0.29 -30.27
C GLU A 3 -24.80 -0.90 -29.49
N ALA A 4 -24.63 -2.04 -30.16
CA ALA A 4 -24.02 -3.21 -29.57
C ALA A 4 -22.54 -2.92 -29.31
N LEU A 5 -22.13 -2.96 -28.04
CA LEU A 5 -20.75 -2.71 -27.65
C LEU A 5 -19.80 -3.67 -28.37
N LYS A 6 -18.88 -3.14 -29.18
CA LYS A 6 -17.79 -3.87 -29.84
C LYS A 6 -16.80 -4.29 -28.76
N VAL A 7 -16.75 -5.60 -28.48
CA VAL A 7 -15.79 -6.19 -27.53
C VAL A 7 -14.42 -6.23 -28.21
N TRP A 8 -13.40 -5.68 -27.53
CA TRP A 8 -12.01 -5.71 -27.96
C TRP A 8 -11.22 -6.77 -27.18
N ILE A 9 -10.31 -7.47 -27.86
CA ILE A 9 -9.52 -8.59 -27.30
C ILE A 9 -8.04 -8.18 -27.29
N ARG A 10 -7.36 -8.30 -26.13
CA ARG A 10 -5.93 -8.06 -26.02
C ARG A 10 -5.17 -9.19 -26.71
N ASN A 11 -4.39 -8.87 -27.74
CA ASN A 11 -3.56 -9.83 -28.48
C ASN A 11 -2.39 -9.09 -29.15
N GLU A 12 -1.27 -8.96 -28.43
CA GLU A 12 -0.07 -8.28 -28.90
C GLU A 12 0.44 -8.88 -30.22
N ARG A 13 0.52 -10.22 -30.31
CA ARG A 13 1.03 -10.91 -31.50
C ARG A 13 0.23 -10.56 -32.76
N GLN A 14 -1.09 -10.53 -32.66
CA GLN A 14 -1.93 -10.19 -33.81
C GLN A 14 -1.78 -8.72 -34.22
N ILE A 15 -1.50 -7.83 -33.27
CA ILE A 15 -1.21 -6.43 -33.56
C ILE A 15 0.21 -6.24 -34.12
N GLU A 16 1.19 -7.01 -33.66
CA GLU A 16 2.54 -7.04 -34.25
C GLU A 16 2.46 -7.41 -35.73
N GLU A 17 1.74 -8.49 -36.05
CA GLU A 17 1.52 -8.93 -37.43
C GLU A 17 0.81 -7.85 -38.28
N ALA A 18 -0.22 -7.20 -37.73
CA ALA A 18 -0.92 -6.10 -38.39
C ALA A 18 0.00 -4.89 -38.68
N ILE A 19 0.83 -4.49 -37.70
CA ILE A 19 1.82 -3.41 -37.87
C ILE A 19 2.83 -3.78 -38.96
N ILE A 20 3.41 -4.98 -38.90
CA ILE A 20 4.43 -5.46 -39.85
C ILE A 20 3.86 -5.58 -41.27
N ASN A 21 2.59 -6.00 -41.41
CA ASN A 21 1.90 -6.11 -42.69
C ASN A 21 1.39 -4.77 -43.23
N GLY A 22 1.44 -3.72 -42.41
CA GLY A 22 1.09 -2.36 -42.78
C GLY A 22 -0.41 -2.10 -42.82
N GLU A 23 -1.18 -2.87 -42.05
CA GLU A 23 -2.60 -2.63 -41.82
C GLU A 23 -2.81 -1.30 -41.09
N GLU A 24 -4.04 -0.76 -41.17
CA GLU A 24 -4.38 0.48 -40.50
C GLU A 24 -4.46 0.24 -38.98
N THR A 25 -3.60 0.92 -38.25
CA THR A 25 -3.54 0.85 -36.78
C THR A 25 -3.68 2.24 -36.19
N GLN A 26 -4.46 2.37 -35.13
CA GLN A 26 -4.56 3.60 -34.34
C GLN A 26 -3.64 3.48 -33.12
N VAL A 27 -2.74 4.45 -32.94
CA VAL A 27 -1.82 4.50 -31.80
C VAL A 27 -2.30 5.55 -30.81
N ILE A 28 -2.35 5.20 -29.54
CA ILE A 28 -2.62 6.11 -28.43
C ILE A 28 -1.45 6.03 -27.45
N GLU A 29 -0.92 7.18 -27.06
CA GLU A 29 0.14 7.28 -26.08
C GLU A 29 -0.43 7.24 -24.66
N SER A 30 0.27 6.57 -23.76
CA SER A 30 0.04 6.61 -22.33
C SER A 30 1.35 6.92 -21.63
N ASP A 31 1.29 7.80 -20.64
CA ASP A 31 2.42 8.08 -19.74
C ASP A 31 2.74 6.88 -18.83
N PHE A 32 1.93 5.81 -18.89
CA PHE A 32 1.94 4.68 -17.95
C PHE A 32 1.90 3.31 -18.67
N GLY A 33 2.96 2.52 -18.50
CA GLY A 33 3.25 1.43 -19.41
C GLY A 33 4.09 0.31 -18.81
N ALA A 34 5.09 0.61 -17.97
CA ALA A 34 6.14 -0.36 -17.69
C ALA A 34 5.96 -1.20 -16.41
N ASN A 35 4.86 -1.05 -15.65
CA ASN A 35 4.70 -1.73 -14.35
C ASN A 35 3.38 -2.50 -14.18
N GLU A 36 2.91 -3.16 -15.25
CA GLU A 36 1.79 -4.14 -15.17
C GLU A 36 2.02 -5.17 -14.05
N PHE A 37 3.29 -5.49 -13.79
CA PHE A 37 3.72 -6.39 -12.71
C PHE A 37 3.10 -6.11 -11.33
N VAL A 38 2.93 -4.83 -10.93
CA VAL A 38 2.33 -4.50 -9.62
C VAL A 38 0.85 -4.84 -9.64
N ILE A 39 0.16 -4.51 -10.73
CA ILE A 39 -1.27 -4.76 -10.91
C ILE A 39 -1.53 -6.27 -11.01
N ASP A 40 -0.71 -6.97 -11.78
CA ASP A 40 -0.77 -8.42 -11.95
C ASP A 40 -0.53 -9.12 -10.62
N PHE A 41 0.47 -8.69 -9.84
CA PHE A 41 0.67 -9.20 -8.49
C PHE A 41 -0.55 -8.98 -7.59
N LEU A 42 -1.17 -7.80 -7.63
CA LEU A 42 -2.38 -7.53 -6.83
C LEU A 42 -3.55 -8.44 -7.25
N LYS A 43 -3.72 -8.69 -8.56
CA LYS A 43 -4.75 -9.58 -9.11
C LYS A 43 -4.45 -11.04 -8.75
N GLU A 44 -3.26 -11.54 -9.06
CA GLU A 44 -2.81 -12.92 -8.81
C GLU A 44 -2.85 -13.29 -7.33
N MET A 45 -2.49 -12.35 -6.45
CA MET A 45 -2.51 -12.60 -5.00
C MET A 45 -3.89 -12.37 -4.36
N GLY A 46 -4.89 -11.91 -5.13
CA GLY A 46 -6.27 -11.68 -4.67
C GLY A 46 -6.50 -10.36 -3.94
N PHE A 47 -5.50 -9.48 -3.81
CA PHE A 47 -5.65 -8.18 -3.15
C PHE A 47 -6.57 -7.24 -3.93
N TRP A 48 -6.49 -7.27 -5.27
CA TRP A 48 -7.36 -6.49 -6.14
C TRP A 48 -8.83 -6.85 -5.90
N ASP A 49 -9.14 -8.14 -5.91
CA ASP A 49 -10.50 -8.64 -5.74
C ASP A 49 -11.04 -8.34 -4.33
N VAL A 50 -10.22 -8.47 -3.29
CA VAL A 50 -10.60 -8.12 -1.92
C VAL A 50 -11.01 -6.64 -1.80
N ILE A 51 -10.23 -5.72 -2.35
CA ILE A 51 -10.55 -4.28 -2.29
C ILE A 51 -11.80 -4.00 -3.13
N THR A 52 -11.87 -4.58 -4.33
CA THR A 52 -12.96 -4.31 -5.28
C THR A 52 -14.29 -5.00 -4.96
N ALA A 53 -14.30 -5.91 -3.99
CA ALA A 53 -15.49 -6.60 -3.48
C ALA A 53 -16.27 -5.79 -2.42
N MET A 54 -15.81 -4.60 -2.02
CA MET A 54 -16.54 -3.74 -1.09
C MET A 54 -17.88 -3.31 -1.68
N ASN A 55 -18.99 -3.70 -1.05
CA ASN A 55 -20.32 -3.45 -1.62
C ASN A 55 -20.90 -2.10 -1.15
N PRO A 56 -21.29 -1.21 -2.07
CA PRO A 56 -22.01 0.00 -1.70
C PRO A 56 -23.49 -0.31 -1.44
N THR A 57 -24.10 0.46 -0.54
CA THR A 57 -25.56 0.47 -0.36
C THR A 57 -26.22 1.35 -1.42
N THR A 58 -26.57 0.76 -2.56
CA THR A 58 -27.18 1.47 -3.69
C THR A 58 -28.59 0.96 -3.98
N LYS A 59 -29.59 1.86 -4.00
CA LYS A 59 -30.97 1.54 -4.41
C LYS A 59 -31.14 1.39 -5.94
N LYS A 60 -30.21 1.94 -6.72
CA LYS A 60 -30.20 1.89 -8.20
C LYS A 60 -28.77 1.62 -8.65
N ASP A 61 -28.63 0.87 -9.75
CA ASP A 61 -27.35 0.66 -10.41
C ASP A 61 -26.75 2.01 -10.84
N ASN A 62 -25.46 2.21 -10.59
CA ASN A 62 -24.74 3.42 -11.00
C ASN A 62 -24.26 3.32 -12.47
N GLY A 63 -24.61 2.25 -13.19
CA GLY A 63 -24.25 2.01 -14.60
C GLY A 63 -22.81 1.53 -14.80
N TYR A 64 -22.09 1.27 -13.71
CA TYR A 64 -20.72 0.77 -13.69
C TYR A 64 -20.56 -0.26 -12.55
N PRO A 65 -19.90 -1.40 -12.82
CA PRO A 65 -19.58 -2.37 -11.78
C PRO A 65 -18.74 -1.76 -10.66
N SER A 66 -19.00 -2.11 -9.40
CA SER A 66 -18.19 -1.68 -8.25
C SER A 66 -16.71 -1.97 -8.45
N LYS A 67 -16.39 -3.11 -9.08
CA LYS A 67 -15.01 -3.52 -9.37
C LYS A 67 -14.23 -2.49 -10.17
N VAL A 68 -14.89 -1.91 -11.16
CA VAL A 68 -14.29 -0.90 -12.05
C VAL A 68 -14.12 0.43 -11.31
N ILE A 69 -15.12 0.87 -10.53
CA ILE A 69 -15.05 2.12 -9.76
C ILE A 69 -13.96 2.04 -8.68
N LEU A 70 -13.89 0.93 -7.93
CA LEU A 70 -12.89 0.72 -6.90
C LEU A 70 -11.50 0.45 -7.47
N GLY A 71 -11.39 -0.12 -8.66
CA GLY A 71 -10.14 -0.19 -9.40
C GLY A 71 -9.53 1.20 -9.63
N THR A 72 -10.35 2.22 -9.91
CA THR A 72 -9.88 3.62 -10.00
C THR A 72 -9.27 4.12 -8.69
N LEU A 73 -9.82 3.73 -7.52
CA LEU A 73 -9.24 4.07 -6.22
C LEU A 73 -7.87 3.40 -6.03
N ILE A 74 -7.75 2.11 -6.38
CA ILE A 74 -6.48 1.37 -6.30
C ILE A 74 -5.41 2.08 -7.14
N MET A 75 -5.72 2.40 -8.39
CA MET A 75 -4.78 3.06 -9.31
C MET A 75 -4.35 4.43 -8.79
N LYS A 76 -5.28 5.21 -8.23
CA LYS A 76 -4.97 6.49 -7.58
C LYS A 76 -3.93 6.35 -6.48
N GLU A 77 -4.08 5.36 -5.60
CA GLU A 77 -3.13 5.16 -4.51
C GLU A 77 -1.76 4.64 -5.02
N LEU A 78 -1.75 3.75 -6.02
CA LEU A 78 -0.50 3.26 -6.63
C LEU A 78 0.29 4.38 -7.34
N LEU A 79 -0.41 5.28 -8.02
CA LEU A 79 0.14 6.45 -8.72
C LEU A 79 0.57 7.59 -7.78
N SER A 80 0.37 7.45 -6.46
CA SER A 80 0.60 8.55 -5.49
C SER A 80 -0.19 9.82 -5.79
N ILE A 81 -1.36 9.71 -6.40
CA ILE A 81 -2.24 10.85 -6.63
C ILE A 81 -2.89 11.19 -5.28
N GLY A 82 -2.48 12.27 -4.63
CA GLY A 82 -2.94 12.62 -3.27
C GLY A 82 -4.46 12.82 -3.17
N LYS A 83 -4.97 13.88 -3.79
CA LYS A 83 -6.41 14.24 -3.77
C LYS A 83 -7.19 13.53 -4.86
N LEU A 84 -8.45 13.19 -4.59
CA LEU A 84 -9.35 12.61 -5.59
C LEU A 84 -9.52 13.47 -6.85
N SER A 85 -9.38 14.80 -6.77
CA SER A 85 -9.44 15.67 -7.95
C SER A 85 -8.39 15.34 -9.01
N GLY A 86 -7.27 14.69 -8.63
CA GLY A 86 -6.25 14.25 -9.57
C GLY A 86 -6.56 12.95 -10.30
N VAL A 87 -7.70 12.29 -10.02
CA VAL A 87 -8.10 11.03 -10.67
C VAL A 87 -8.32 11.18 -12.17
N GLY A 88 -8.50 12.41 -12.68
CA GLY A 88 -8.55 12.70 -14.13
C GLY A 88 -7.45 11.99 -14.92
N LYS A 89 -6.21 11.99 -14.40
CA LYS A 89 -5.05 11.31 -14.97
C LYS A 89 -5.21 9.80 -15.19
N ILE A 90 -6.15 9.16 -14.49
CA ILE A 90 -6.45 7.73 -14.62
C ILE A 90 -7.60 7.51 -15.58
N ILE A 91 -8.68 8.26 -15.39
CA ILE A 91 -9.94 8.04 -16.12
C ILE A 91 -9.90 8.60 -17.55
N GLN A 92 -8.96 9.49 -17.85
CA GLN A 92 -8.69 9.99 -19.20
C GLN A 92 -7.60 9.18 -19.92
N ASP A 93 -6.80 8.41 -19.18
CA ASP A 93 -5.78 7.55 -19.76
C ASP A 93 -6.40 6.20 -20.14
N GLY A 94 -6.39 5.89 -21.43
CA GLY A 94 -7.00 4.68 -21.97
C GLY A 94 -6.35 3.40 -21.48
N LYS A 95 -5.04 3.41 -21.21
CA LYS A 95 -4.29 2.24 -20.73
C LYS A 95 -4.67 1.92 -19.30
N LEU A 96 -4.60 2.92 -18.42
CA LEU A 96 -4.97 2.78 -17.01
C LEU A 96 -6.46 2.42 -16.85
N SER A 97 -7.32 3.00 -17.67
CA SER A 97 -8.75 2.65 -17.71
C SER A 97 -8.96 1.21 -18.18
N GLY A 98 -8.20 0.75 -19.18
CA GLY A 98 -8.19 -0.64 -19.62
C GLY A 98 -7.75 -1.61 -18.52
N ASP A 99 -6.66 -1.30 -17.80
CA ASP A 99 -6.12 -2.13 -16.71
C ASP A 99 -7.11 -2.31 -15.54
N ILE A 100 -7.92 -1.27 -15.28
CA ILE A 100 -9.01 -1.29 -14.31
C ILE A 100 -10.15 -2.23 -14.75
N GLY A 101 -10.35 -2.39 -16.07
CA GLY A 101 -11.43 -3.17 -16.68
C GLY A 101 -12.55 -2.32 -17.27
N PHE A 102 -12.31 -1.05 -17.60
CA PHE A 102 -13.25 -0.30 -18.43
C PHE A 102 -13.29 -0.88 -19.85
N ASN A 103 -14.50 -0.90 -20.43
CA ASN A 103 -14.66 -1.32 -21.81
C ASN A 103 -13.98 -0.32 -22.78
N ILE A 104 -13.22 -0.84 -23.73
CA ILE A 104 -12.43 -0.05 -24.69
C ILE A 104 -13.27 0.91 -25.54
N GLU A 105 -14.49 0.54 -25.92
CA GLU A 105 -15.35 1.44 -26.67
C GLU A 105 -15.81 2.63 -25.81
N LYS A 106 -16.08 2.39 -24.52
CA LYS A 106 -16.33 3.49 -23.57
C LYS A 106 -15.12 4.40 -23.41
N ILE A 107 -13.91 3.84 -23.39
CA ILE A 107 -12.64 4.59 -23.37
C ILE A 107 -12.55 5.48 -24.61
N LYS A 108 -12.65 4.91 -25.82
CA LYS A 108 -12.59 5.67 -27.08
C LYS A 108 -13.65 6.77 -27.17
N LYS A 109 -14.87 6.48 -26.72
CA LYS A 109 -15.96 7.47 -26.71
C LYS A 109 -15.72 8.61 -25.72
N ALA A 110 -15.01 8.35 -24.64
CA ALA A 110 -14.64 9.36 -23.64
C ALA A 110 -13.47 10.22 -24.14
N GLU A 111 -12.44 9.60 -24.72
CA GLU A 111 -11.30 10.26 -25.37
C GLU A 111 -11.76 11.21 -26.49
N GLY A 112 -12.64 10.76 -27.39
CA GLY A 112 -13.21 11.59 -28.47
C GLY A 112 -14.07 12.76 -27.98
N LYS A 113 -14.39 12.83 -26.68
CA LYS A 113 -15.12 13.93 -26.04
C LYS A 113 -14.27 14.72 -25.05
N ASP A 114 -12.96 14.44 -24.98
CA ASP A 114 -12.03 14.96 -23.99
C ASP A 114 -12.55 14.86 -22.55
N LYS A 115 -13.10 13.68 -22.21
CA LYS A 115 -13.69 13.37 -20.91
C LYS A 115 -13.12 12.07 -20.36
N GLY A 116 -13.17 11.93 -19.03
CA GLY A 116 -12.85 10.65 -18.41
C GLY A 116 -13.97 9.62 -18.56
N VAL A 117 -13.61 8.32 -18.50
CA VAL A 117 -14.56 7.19 -18.63
C VAL A 117 -15.66 7.15 -17.56
N ILE A 118 -15.42 7.78 -16.41
CA ILE A 118 -16.42 8.03 -15.36
C ILE A 118 -16.27 9.44 -14.82
N ASP A 119 -17.37 10.02 -14.37
CA ASP A 119 -17.31 11.28 -13.64
C ASP A 119 -16.72 11.08 -12.23
N LEU A 120 -15.97 12.08 -11.74
CA LEU A 120 -15.37 12.06 -10.41
C LEU A 120 -16.42 11.95 -9.29
N GLY A 121 -17.59 12.56 -9.49
CA GLY A 121 -18.74 12.45 -8.62
C GLY A 121 -19.24 11.01 -8.49
N THR A 122 -19.10 10.18 -9.53
CA THR A 122 -19.45 8.75 -9.47
C THR A 122 -18.58 8.03 -8.45
N LEU A 123 -17.25 8.20 -8.51
CA LEU A 123 -16.31 7.62 -7.55
C LEU A 123 -16.59 8.12 -6.12
N ARG A 124 -16.75 9.44 -5.94
CA ARG A 124 -17.06 10.03 -4.62
C ARG A 124 -18.36 9.48 -4.02
N ASN A 125 -19.41 9.41 -4.83
CA ASN A 125 -20.72 8.91 -4.41
C ASN A 125 -20.67 7.42 -4.11
N HIS A 126 -19.88 6.64 -4.85
CA HIS A 126 -19.68 5.23 -4.60
C HIS A 126 -19.02 5.01 -3.23
N LEU A 127 -17.88 5.67 -2.97
CA LEU A 127 -17.17 5.56 -1.69
C LEU A 127 -18.02 5.99 -0.48
N LYS A 128 -18.85 7.02 -0.66
CA LYS A 128 -19.79 7.48 0.39
C LYS A 128 -20.81 6.41 0.78
N LYS A 129 -21.19 5.53 -0.15
CA LYS A 129 -22.23 4.50 0.04
C LYS A 129 -21.68 3.16 0.53
N ILE A 130 -20.37 2.95 0.56
CA ILE A 130 -19.76 1.73 1.12
C ILE A 130 -19.91 1.76 2.65
N PRO A 131 -20.66 0.84 3.26
CA PRO A 131 -20.73 0.74 4.72
C PRO A 131 -19.35 0.48 5.31
N GLN A 132 -19.10 1.02 6.50
CA GLN A 132 -17.84 0.80 7.22
C GLN A 132 -17.56 -0.70 7.43
N ASP A 133 -18.59 -1.50 7.68
CA ASP A 133 -18.45 -2.95 7.88
C ASP A 133 -17.98 -3.69 6.62
N GLU A 134 -18.39 -3.23 5.43
CA GLU A 134 -17.90 -3.80 4.16
C GLU A 134 -16.42 -3.46 3.95
N SER A 135 -15.99 -2.27 4.37
CA SER A 135 -14.57 -1.90 4.31
C SER A 135 -13.74 -2.70 5.32
N ASP A 136 -14.25 -2.88 6.55
CA ASP A 136 -13.61 -3.73 7.57
C ASP A 136 -13.52 -5.19 7.08
N LYS A 137 -14.60 -5.74 6.54
CA LYS A 137 -14.65 -7.09 5.97
C LYS A 137 -13.59 -7.27 4.88
N ALA A 138 -13.49 -6.35 3.92
CA ALA A 138 -12.44 -6.39 2.90
C ALA A 138 -11.03 -6.37 3.53
N PHE A 139 -10.79 -5.47 4.47
CA PHE A 139 -9.50 -5.41 5.15
C PHE A 139 -9.14 -6.72 5.87
N TYR A 140 -10.05 -7.32 6.63
CA TYR A 140 -9.75 -8.57 7.33
C TYR A 140 -9.71 -9.80 6.41
N GLN A 141 -10.40 -9.79 5.27
CA GLN A 141 -10.19 -10.80 4.22
C GLN A 141 -8.75 -10.75 3.69
N HIS A 142 -8.18 -9.56 3.50
CA HIS A 142 -6.77 -9.44 3.13
C HIS A 142 -5.85 -10.01 4.24
N ILE A 143 -6.15 -9.76 5.53
CA ILE A 143 -5.38 -10.33 6.65
C ILE A 143 -5.45 -11.86 6.64
N LYS A 144 -6.59 -12.45 6.29
CA LYS A 144 -6.72 -13.89 6.11
C LYS A 144 -5.76 -14.40 5.03
N ILE A 145 -5.72 -13.76 3.86
CA ILE A 145 -4.75 -14.09 2.80
C ILE A 145 -3.31 -14.04 3.32
N LEU A 146 -2.96 -12.97 4.06
CA LEU A 146 -1.62 -12.81 4.61
C LEU A 146 -1.24 -13.93 5.59
N ARG A 147 -2.20 -14.42 6.38
CA ARG A 147 -1.99 -15.52 7.33
C ARG A 147 -1.88 -16.87 6.61
N ASP A 148 -2.79 -17.16 5.70
CA ASP A 148 -2.82 -18.42 4.94
C ASP A 148 -1.52 -18.62 4.15
N LYS A 149 -0.99 -17.52 3.58
CA LYS A 149 0.30 -17.52 2.85
C LYS A 149 1.53 -17.31 3.74
N ARG A 150 1.37 -17.25 5.08
CA ARG A 150 2.44 -17.06 6.08
C ARG A 150 3.31 -15.81 5.85
N TRP A 151 2.71 -14.73 5.37
CA TRP A 151 3.35 -13.44 5.11
C TRP A 151 3.31 -12.48 6.29
N ILE A 152 2.45 -12.74 7.27
CA ILE A 152 2.59 -12.19 8.62
C ILE A 152 3.33 -13.25 9.44
N ARG A 153 4.47 -12.86 10.03
CA ARG A 153 5.25 -13.68 10.95
C ARG A 153 5.44 -12.93 12.26
N GLY A 154 5.75 -13.69 13.30
CA GLY A 154 5.93 -13.18 14.65
C GLY A 154 4.59 -12.86 15.32
N HIS A 155 4.65 -12.84 16.65
CA HIS A 155 3.49 -12.62 17.51
C HIS A 155 3.64 -11.34 18.35
N GLN A 156 4.61 -10.50 17.99
CA GLN A 156 4.92 -9.24 18.65
C GLN A 156 4.35 -8.09 17.85
N TYR A 157 3.59 -7.23 18.51
CA TYR A 157 2.86 -6.14 17.87
C TYR A 157 3.09 -4.83 18.59
N VAL A 158 2.89 -3.73 17.87
CA VAL A 158 2.85 -2.38 18.41
C VAL A 158 1.52 -1.75 18.02
N ALA A 159 0.93 -1.02 18.97
CA ALA A 159 -0.19 -0.13 18.70
C ALA A 159 0.25 1.32 18.86
N ASP A 160 -0.16 2.17 17.91
CA ASP A 160 0.11 3.61 17.96
C ASP A 160 -0.94 4.39 17.17
N ALA A 161 -1.20 5.60 17.64
CA ALA A 161 -2.22 6.47 17.09
C ALA A 161 -1.62 7.58 16.23
N VAL A 162 -2.28 7.88 15.12
CA VAL A 162 -1.98 9.08 14.32
C VAL A 162 -3.17 10.03 14.30
N GLU A 163 -2.88 11.32 14.54
CA GLU A 163 -3.85 12.40 14.37
C GLU A 163 -3.93 12.81 12.90
N LEU A 164 -5.12 12.61 12.31
CA LEU A 164 -5.46 13.01 10.96
C LEU A 164 -6.22 14.35 11.05
N GLU A 165 -5.46 15.43 11.05
CA GLU A 165 -5.97 16.80 11.11
C GLU A 165 -6.65 17.20 9.79
N ILE A 166 -7.83 17.79 9.90
CA ILE A 166 -8.54 18.42 8.79
C ILE A 166 -8.08 19.88 8.73
N PRO A 167 -7.49 20.32 7.61
CA PRO A 167 -6.93 21.67 7.53
C PRO A 167 -8.02 22.75 7.44
N TYR A 168 -9.19 22.45 6.87
CA TYR A 168 -10.27 23.43 6.67
C TYR A 168 -11.67 22.82 6.78
N GLY A 169 -12.57 23.54 7.45
CA GLY A 169 -14.02 23.34 7.41
C GLY A 169 -14.57 22.31 8.39
N LYS A 170 -15.68 22.64 9.06
CA LYS A 170 -16.37 21.78 10.04
C LYS A 170 -17.37 20.80 9.41
N THR A 171 -17.12 20.37 8.16
CA THR A 171 -18.11 19.65 7.33
C THR A 171 -17.86 18.15 7.21
N PHE A 172 -16.83 17.65 7.88
CA PHE A 172 -16.47 16.23 7.87
C PHE A 172 -17.27 15.46 8.93
N GLN A 173 -17.88 14.35 8.50
CA GLN A 173 -18.74 13.53 9.35
C GLN A 173 -17.94 12.84 10.46
N GLY A 174 -18.39 12.98 11.71
CA GLY A 174 -17.80 12.27 12.86
C GLY A 174 -16.41 12.76 13.25
N MET A 175 -15.99 13.96 12.80
CA MET A 175 -14.74 14.57 13.28
C MET A 175 -14.89 15.04 14.73
N GLY A 176 -13.78 15.06 15.47
CA GLY A 176 -13.70 15.63 16.81
C GLY A 176 -12.94 16.95 16.83
N LYS A 177 -12.75 17.49 18.04
CA LYS A 177 -11.83 18.62 18.28
C LYS A 177 -11.00 18.37 19.53
N VAL A 178 -9.74 18.80 19.52
CA VAL A 178 -8.84 18.75 20.68
C VAL A 178 -8.05 20.05 20.78
N TRP A 179 -7.93 20.59 21.99
CA TRP A 179 -7.09 21.76 22.24
C TRP A 179 -5.62 21.35 22.28
N LYS A 180 -4.79 21.97 21.43
CA LYS A 180 -3.34 21.75 21.44
C LYS A 180 -2.66 22.91 22.14
N LYS A 181 -2.35 22.73 23.44
CA LYS A 181 -1.69 23.74 24.27
C LYS A 181 -0.43 24.34 23.64
N LYS A 182 0.39 23.52 22.98
CA LYS A 182 1.63 23.98 22.32
C LYS A 182 1.41 24.84 21.07
N GLU A 183 0.26 24.68 20.41
CA GLU A 183 -0.08 25.39 19.18
C GLU A 183 -1.16 26.45 19.42
N GLU A 184 -1.61 26.60 20.68
CA GLU A 184 -2.66 27.52 21.14
C GLU A 184 -3.91 27.56 20.25
N ARG A 185 -4.29 26.38 19.72
CA ARG A 185 -5.43 26.26 18.80
C ARG A 185 -6.16 24.92 18.95
N TYR A 186 -7.40 24.91 18.51
CA TYR A 186 -8.15 23.68 18.30
C TYR A 186 -7.69 22.98 17.02
N LYS A 187 -7.33 21.71 17.13
CA LYS A 187 -7.25 20.80 15.98
C LYS A 187 -8.57 20.07 15.80
N TYR A 188 -8.99 19.95 14.55
CA TYR A 188 -10.18 19.21 14.15
C TYR A 188 -9.76 18.02 13.31
N GLY A 189 -10.44 16.89 13.46
CA GLY A 189 -10.13 15.71 12.65
C GLY A 189 -10.42 14.40 13.33
N TYR A 190 -9.59 13.42 13.04
CA TYR A 190 -9.73 12.05 13.51
C TYR A 190 -8.48 11.56 14.20
N LYS A 191 -8.66 10.54 15.03
CA LYS A 191 -7.60 9.69 15.54
C LYS A 191 -7.71 8.34 14.85
N LEU A 192 -6.62 7.90 14.23
CA LEU A 192 -6.51 6.59 13.61
C LEU A 192 -5.52 5.75 14.42
N GLU A 193 -6.05 4.73 15.08
CA GLU A 193 -5.27 3.73 15.79
C GLU A 193 -4.80 2.65 14.82
N LEU A 194 -3.53 2.26 14.89
CA LEU A 194 -2.91 1.30 14.00
C LEU A 194 -2.25 0.18 14.80
N LEU A 195 -2.51 -1.07 14.41
CA LEU A 195 -1.88 -2.26 14.96
C LEU A 195 -0.97 -2.89 13.91
N MET A 196 0.32 -3.00 14.21
CA MET A 196 1.34 -3.48 13.28
C MET A 196 2.18 -4.58 13.92
N ASN A 197 2.50 -5.65 13.18
CA ASN A 197 3.47 -6.62 13.68
C ASN A 197 4.88 -6.01 13.62
N VAL A 198 5.69 -6.35 14.61
CA VAL A 198 7.11 -6.00 14.66
C VAL A 198 7.89 -7.31 14.71
N THR A 199 8.80 -7.47 13.77
CA THR A 199 9.62 -8.69 13.67
C THR A 199 11.07 -8.31 13.52
N THR A 200 11.95 -9.14 14.08
CA THR A 200 13.39 -9.08 13.81
C THR A 200 13.71 -9.24 12.32
N THR A 201 12.80 -9.85 11.55
CA THR A 201 12.93 -10.03 10.09
C THR A 201 12.54 -8.81 9.25
N GLY A 202 12.07 -7.71 9.86
CA GLY A 202 11.67 -6.49 9.12
C GLY A 202 10.37 -6.63 8.30
N ARG A 203 9.63 -7.75 8.45
CA ARG A 203 8.37 -8.02 7.74
C ARG A 203 7.17 -7.33 8.39
N LEU A 204 7.16 -6.01 8.35
CA LEU A 204 6.15 -5.17 9.00
C LEU A 204 4.86 -5.12 8.17
N ARG A 205 3.73 -5.38 8.82
CA ARG A 205 2.39 -5.47 8.23
C ARG A 205 1.38 -4.89 9.22
N PHE A 206 0.48 -4.06 8.72
CA PHE A 206 -0.67 -3.62 9.50
C PHE A 206 -1.69 -4.75 9.57
N VAL A 207 -2.17 -5.07 10.77
CA VAL A 207 -3.15 -6.14 10.99
C VAL A 207 -4.48 -5.65 11.53
N GLY A 208 -4.57 -4.37 11.86
CA GLY A 208 -5.78 -3.77 12.39
C GLY A 208 -5.69 -2.25 12.41
N CYS A 209 -6.83 -1.59 12.30
CA CYS A 209 -6.95 -0.17 12.59
C CYS A 209 -8.35 0.21 13.08
N ALA A 210 -8.45 1.34 13.77
CA ALA A 210 -9.74 1.93 14.15
C ALA A 210 -9.69 3.46 14.05
N LEU A 211 -10.74 4.03 13.46
CA LEU A 211 -10.88 5.46 13.23
C LEU A 211 -11.98 6.03 14.13
N ALA A 212 -11.72 7.15 14.78
CA ALA A 212 -12.68 7.86 15.63
C ALA A 212 -12.39 9.36 15.67
N PRO A 213 -13.26 10.20 16.29
CA PRO A 213 -12.98 11.62 16.51
C PRO A 213 -11.59 11.86 17.13
N ILE A 214 -10.91 12.96 16.80
CA ILE A 214 -9.52 13.23 17.24
C ILE A 214 -9.29 13.18 18.76
N ASN A 215 -10.33 13.51 19.55
CA ASN A 215 -10.29 13.48 21.01
C ASN A 215 -10.59 12.10 21.62
N SER A 216 -10.69 11.04 20.80
CA SER A 216 -10.98 9.69 21.27
C SER A 216 -9.83 9.07 22.05
N ASP A 217 -10.18 8.19 22.99
CA ASP A 217 -9.26 7.40 23.77
C ASP A 217 -8.69 6.23 22.95
N GLU A 218 -7.37 6.13 22.91
CA GLU A 218 -6.59 5.11 22.19
C GLU A 218 -6.90 3.70 22.70
N ARG A 219 -7.16 3.55 24.00
CA ARG A 219 -7.53 2.27 24.60
C ARG A 219 -8.85 1.74 24.04
N VAL A 220 -9.81 2.64 23.80
CA VAL A 220 -11.11 2.28 23.22
C VAL A 220 -10.94 1.87 21.76
N LEU A 221 -10.10 2.58 21.01
CA LEU A 221 -9.80 2.27 19.61
C LEU A 221 -9.10 0.92 19.47
N LEU A 222 -8.10 0.63 20.30
CA LEU A 222 -7.40 -0.67 20.28
C LEU A 222 -8.34 -1.83 20.65
N VAL A 223 -9.24 -1.64 21.62
CA VAL A 223 -10.30 -2.63 21.91
C VAL A 223 -11.24 -2.82 20.72
N SER A 224 -11.54 -1.76 19.97
CA SER A 224 -12.32 -1.86 18.73
C SER A 224 -11.60 -2.71 17.68
N ILE A 225 -10.28 -2.54 17.52
CA ILE A 225 -9.45 -3.39 16.64
C ILE A 225 -9.58 -4.86 17.04
N PHE A 226 -9.43 -5.18 18.33
CA PHE A 226 -9.54 -6.56 18.81
C PHE A 226 -10.92 -7.17 18.54
N LYS A 227 -11.99 -6.40 18.79
CA LYS A 227 -13.36 -6.84 18.46
C LYS A 227 -13.54 -7.09 16.97
N LYS A 228 -12.97 -6.25 16.10
CA LYS A 228 -13.03 -6.44 14.65
C LYS A 228 -12.24 -7.68 14.20
N ILE A 229 -11.06 -7.92 14.77
CA ILE A 229 -10.29 -9.16 14.56
C ILE A 229 -11.15 -10.37 14.92
N GLU A 230 -11.77 -10.38 16.11
CA GLU A 230 -12.62 -11.52 16.53
C GLU A 230 -13.87 -11.67 15.65
N LYS A 231 -14.48 -10.56 15.24
CA LYS A 231 -15.67 -10.56 14.38
C LYS A 231 -15.38 -11.17 13.00
N HIS A 232 -14.26 -10.79 12.37
CA HIS A 232 -14.00 -11.14 10.97
C HIS A 232 -13.06 -12.33 10.78
N LEU A 233 -12.18 -12.63 11.74
CA LEU A 233 -11.26 -13.76 11.67
C LEU A 233 -11.66 -14.93 12.59
N GLY A 234 -12.56 -14.69 13.55
CA GLY A 234 -13.08 -15.69 14.49
C GLY A 234 -12.75 -15.39 15.94
N LYS A 235 -13.60 -15.87 16.86
CA LYS A 235 -13.41 -15.72 18.31
C LYS A 235 -12.08 -16.33 18.75
N GLY A 236 -11.34 -15.63 19.62
CA GLY A 236 -10.03 -16.11 20.11
C GLY A 236 -8.85 -15.81 19.17
N LYS A 237 -9.08 -15.32 17.94
CA LYS A 237 -7.99 -15.01 17.00
C LYS A 237 -7.02 -13.96 17.49
N VAL A 238 -7.46 -13.02 18.34
CA VAL A 238 -6.55 -12.04 18.95
C VAL A 238 -5.41 -12.75 19.69
N ARG A 239 -5.73 -13.76 20.51
CA ARG A 239 -4.74 -14.54 21.27
C ARG A 239 -3.82 -15.36 20.36
N GLU A 240 -4.35 -15.91 19.27
CA GLU A 240 -3.53 -16.67 18.30
C GLU A 240 -2.60 -15.79 17.46
N ILE A 241 -2.99 -14.53 17.24
CA ILE A 241 -2.23 -13.59 16.41
C ILE A 241 -1.19 -12.87 17.28
N ILE A 242 -1.57 -12.41 18.47
CA ILE A 242 -0.84 -11.43 19.27
C ILE A 242 -0.44 -12.03 20.62
N ASP A 243 0.81 -12.50 20.72
CA ASP A 243 1.40 -12.96 21.98
C ASP A 243 1.74 -11.77 22.86
N SER A 244 2.36 -10.73 22.29
CA SER A 244 2.78 -9.56 23.07
C SER A 244 2.54 -8.24 22.34
N LEU A 245 2.13 -7.22 23.10
CA LEU A 245 1.82 -5.88 22.59
C LEU A 245 2.64 -4.80 23.29
N THR A 246 3.38 -4.03 22.53
CA THR A 246 4.08 -2.85 23.01
C THR A 246 3.22 -1.60 22.82
N LEU A 247 3.08 -0.80 23.87
CA LEU A 247 2.18 0.35 23.94
C LEU A 247 2.91 1.58 24.48
N ASP A 248 2.59 2.77 23.99
CA ASP A 248 3.06 4.01 24.63
C ASP A 248 2.37 4.24 25.99
N ARG A 249 2.91 5.18 26.78
CA ARG A 249 2.37 5.58 28.09
C ARG A 249 0.93 6.08 28.05
N GLY A 250 0.45 6.56 26.90
CA GLY A 250 -0.94 7.01 26.69
C GLY A 250 -1.97 5.90 26.93
N TYR A 251 -1.55 4.64 26.82
CA TYR A 251 -2.38 3.46 27.06
C TYR A 251 -2.51 3.07 28.52
N TRP A 252 -1.84 3.79 29.44
CA TRP A 252 -1.87 3.45 30.84
C TRP A 252 -3.30 3.41 31.38
N GLY A 253 -3.61 2.32 32.08
CA GLY A 253 -4.89 2.12 32.74
C GLY A 253 -4.96 0.70 33.28
N ALA A 254 -4.89 0.55 34.59
CA ALA A 254 -4.81 -0.75 35.26
C ALA A 254 -5.88 -1.74 34.77
N HIS A 255 -7.14 -1.28 34.64
CA HIS A 255 -8.22 -2.12 34.14
C HIS A 255 -8.08 -2.49 32.65
N PHE A 256 -7.54 -1.60 31.83
CA PHE A 256 -7.29 -1.86 30.42
C PHE A 256 -6.15 -2.89 30.26
N LEU A 257 -5.03 -2.69 30.95
CA LEU A 257 -3.89 -3.62 30.97
C LEU A 257 -4.30 -5.01 31.48
N TRP A 258 -5.12 -5.05 32.53
CA TRP A 258 -5.73 -6.30 33.00
C TRP A 258 -6.53 -7.01 31.91
N LYS A 259 -7.39 -6.29 31.18
CA LYS A 259 -8.17 -6.88 30.09
C LYS A 259 -7.26 -7.45 28.99
N LEU A 260 -6.15 -6.80 28.64
CA LEU A 260 -5.20 -7.33 27.64
C LEU A 260 -4.77 -8.77 27.99
N LYS A 261 -4.29 -8.97 29.22
CA LYS A 261 -3.81 -10.28 29.65
C LYS A 261 -4.93 -11.30 29.85
N TYR A 262 -5.98 -10.94 30.59
CA TYR A 262 -6.96 -11.94 31.05
C TYR A 262 -8.12 -12.16 30.07
N ARG A 263 -8.51 -11.16 29.28
CA ARG A 263 -9.57 -11.31 28.26
C ARG A 263 -9.03 -11.78 26.93
N TRP A 264 -7.92 -11.21 26.47
CA TRP A 264 -7.37 -11.49 25.14
C TRP A 264 -6.12 -12.38 25.16
N GLY A 265 -5.60 -12.72 26.34
CA GLY A 265 -4.44 -13.61 26.45
C GLY A 265 -3.13 -12.98 25.98
N THR A 266 -3.09 -11.65 25.80
CA THR A 266 -1.97 -10.93 25.21
C THR A 266 -1.09 -10.34 26.31
N ASP A 267 0.19 -10.67 26.28
CA ASP A 267 1.19 -10.00 27.10
C ASP A 267 1.39 -8.56 26.65
N PHE A 268 1.86 -7.70 27.54
CA PHE A 268 2.09 -6.31 27.18
C PHE A 268 3.41 -5.77 27.71
N VAL A 269 3.90 -4.70 27.07
CA VAL A 269 4.95 -3.84 27.59
C VAL A 269 4.49 -2.40 27.37
N THR A 270 4.42 -1.61 28.44
CA THR A 270 4.12 -0.17 28.37
C THR A 270 5.01 0.61 29.32
N LEU A 271 5.13 1.91 29.11
CA LEU A 271 5.80 2.80 30.06
C LEU A 271 4.77 3.30 31.08
N VAL A 272 5.19 3.39 32.35
CA VAL A 272 4.40 4.09 33.37
C VAL A 272 4.08 5.51 32.90
N ARG A 273 2.84 5.96 33.16
CA ARG A 273 2.36 7.27 32.72
C ARG A 273 3.12 8.42 33.40
N ASP A 274 3.11 8.39 34.73
CA ASP A 274 3.56 9.46 35.62
C ASP A 274 4.18 8.86 36.89
N ASP A 275 5.05 9.62 37.58
CA ASP A 275 5.75 9.17 38.78
C ASP A 275 4.87 9.16 40.06
N ASP A 276 3.68 9.75 40.02
CA ASP A 276 2.73 9.92 41.14
C ASP A 276 1.79 8.71 41.34
N LEU A 277 1.95 7.65 40.55
CA LEU A 277 1.12 6.46 40.62
C LEU A 277 1.55 5.54 41.78
N ASP A 278 0.60 4.97 42.54
CA ASP A 278 0.83 3.93 43.58
C ASP A 278 1.70 2.76 43.08
N PHE A 279 1.60 2.44 41.78
CA PHE A 279 2.46 1.44 41.15
C PHE A 279 3.95 1.83 41.22
N VAL A 280 4.28 3.10 41.04
CA VAL A 280 5.66 3.63 41.15
C VAL A 280 6.12 3.56 42.60
N GLU A 281 5.28 3.91 43.56
CA GLU A 281 5.61 3.78 44.98
C GLU A 281 5.97 2.34 45.34
N HIS A 282 5.23 1.34 44.83
CA HIS A 282 5.57 -0.06 45.03
C HIS A 282 6.91 -0.45 44.40
N VAL A 283 7.21 0.07 43.20
CA VAL A 283 8.52 -0.13 42.56
C VAL A 283 9.62 0.45 43.44
N GLU A 284 9.46 1.66 43.93
CA GLU A 284 10.44 2.34 44.79
C GLU A 284 10.63 1.62 46.13
N TYR A 285 9.54 1.15 46.74
CA TYR A 285 9.61 0.33 47.96
C TYR A 285 10.41 -0.96 47.70
N TYR A 286 10.17 -1.63 46.58
CA TYR A 286 10.93 -2.81 46.20
C TYR A 286 12.42 -2.48 45.97
N LEU A 287 12.72 -1.38 45.29
CA LEU A 287 14.11 -0.95 45.03
C LEU A 287 14.87 -0.68 46.33
N ARG A 288 14.22 -0.10 47.35
CA ARG A 288 14.82 0.20 48.66
C ARG A 288 14.89 -1.01 49.58
N GLY A 289 13.86 -1.85 49.58
CA GLY A 289 13.76 -2.98 50.51
C GLY A 289 14.50 -4.23 50.06
N VAL A 290 14.55 -4.49 48.75
CA VAL A 290 15.17 -5.71 48.18
C VAL A 290 16.54 -5.43 47.56
N GLU A 291 16.85 -4.15 47.28
CA GLU A 291 18.12 -3.70 46.67
C GLU A 291 18.55 -4.56 45.46
N PRO A 292 17.73 -4.66 44.40
CA PRO A 292 17.99 -5.58 43.30
C PRO A 292 19.26 -5.23 42.54
N THR A 293 20.01 -6.26 42.12
CA THR A 293 21.21 -6.08 41.30
C THR A 293 20.88 -5.47 39.93
N PHE A 294 21.51 -4.34 39.62
CA PHE A 294 21.41 -3.72 38.30
C PHE A 294 22.41 -4.34 37.33
N LYS A 295 21.94 -4.63 36.12
CA LYS A 295 22.78 -5.03 34.99
C LYS A 295 23.13 -3.80 34.16
N GLU A 296 24.40 -3.68 33.80
CA GLU A 296 24.88 -2.64 32.87
C GLU A 296 24.95 -3.18 31.45
N ARG A 297 24.51 -2.38 30.48
CA ARG A 297 24.56 -2.72 29.05
C ARG A 297 24.97 -1.50 28.25
N TRP A 298 25.84 -1.70 27.27
CA TRP A 298 26.05 -0.74 26.20
C TRP A 298 25.01 -0.97 25.10
N ILE A 299 24.43 0.11 24.60
CA ILE A 299 23.46 0.09 23.51
C ILE A 299 23.86 1.08 22.43
N THR A 300 23.63 0.70 21.18
CA THR A 300 23.75 1.62 20.05
C THR A 300 22.45 2.39 19.86
N VAL A 301 22.57 3.70 19.77
CA VAL A 301 21.46 4.64 19.49
C VAL A 301 21.79 5.36 18.20
N LYS A 302 20.90 5.27 17.21
CA LYS A 302 21.01 6.06 15.97
C LYS A 302 20.38 7.42 16.18
N LYS A 303 21.17 8.48 15.99
CA LYS A 303 20.72 9.87 16.10
C LYS A 303 21.21 10.65 14.89
N ARG A 304 20.27 11.15 14.08
CA ARG A 304 20.58 11.92 12.84
C ARG A 304 21.61 11.22 11.92
N GLY A 305 21.50 9.89 11.79
CA GLY A 305 22.41 9.10 10.94
C GLY A 305 23.75 8.72 11.58
N LYS A 306 24.09 9.24 12.77
CA LYS A 306 25.26 8.82 13.53
C LYS A 306 24.89 7.76 14.55
N GLU A 307 25.75 6.76 14.71
CA GLU A 307 25.65 5.75 15.76
C GLU A 307 26.40 6.24 17.00
N GLU A 308 25.69 6.35 18.11
CA GLU A 308 26.25 6.70 19.41
C GLU A 308 26.12 5.49 20.35
N GLN A 309 27.19 5.14 21.05
CA GLN A 309 27.15 4.15 22.13
C GLN A 309 26.69 4.83 23.42
N LYS A 310 25.73 4.20 24.10
CA LYS A 310 25.17 4.70 25.35
C LYS A 310 25.13 3.59 26.38
N LYS A 311 25.58 3.88 27.60
CA LYS A 311 25.47 2.96 28.73
C LYS A 311 24.10 3.10 29.38
N ILE A 312 23.47 1.97 29.69
CA ILE A 312 22.22 1.90 30.46
C ILE A 312 22.39 0.96 31.64
N ARG A 313 21.70 1.26 32.73
CA ARG A 313 21.56 0.40 33.92
C ARG A 313 20.13 -0.06 34.04
N LEU A 314 19.90 -1.36 34.22
CA LEU A 314 18.54 -1.90 34.29
C LEU A 314 18.40 -3.06 35.27
N CYS A 315 17.25 -3.16 35.92
CA CYS A 315 16.86 -4.30 36.75
C CYS A 315 15.41 -4.70 36.47
N GLY A 316 15.09 -5.97 36.77
CA GLY A 316 13.76 -6.53 36.63
C GLY A 316 13.13 -6.85 37.99
N ILE A 317 11.84 -6.60 38.11
CA ILE A 317 11.04 -6.81 39.31
C ILE A 317 9.81 -7.61 38.90
N ASN A 318 9.54 -8.73 39.56
CA ASN A 318 8.36 -9.55 39.29
C ASN A 318 7.36 -9.45 40.44
N GLY A 319 6.07 -9.60 40.15
CA GLY A 319 5.04 -9.82 41.17
C GLY A 319 4.48 -8.57 41.84
N LEU A 320 4.55 -7.40 41.19
CA LEU A 320 4.00 -6.14 41.66
C LEU A 320 2.49 -6.06 41.46
N CYS A 321 1.75 -5.52 42.42
CA CYS A 321 0.30 -5.42 42.35
C CYS A 321 -0.14 -4.31 41.38
N LEU A 322 -0.98 -4.67 40.41
CA LEU A 322 -1.65 -3.73 39.52
C LEU A 322 -3.02 -3.38 40.12
N ARG A 323 -3.17 -2.16 40.63
CA ARG A 323 -4.39 -1.73 41.33
C ARG A 323 -5.23 -0.76 40.51
N ARG A 324 -6.54 -0.82 40.71
CA ARG A 324 -7.49 0.21 40.27
C ARG A 324 -8.04 0.95 41.48
N TYR A 325 -8.25 2.25 41.29
CA TYR A 325 -8.91 3.14 42.24
C TYR A 325 -10.31 3.45 41.72
N SER A 326 -11.33 3.34 42.57
CA SER A 326 -12.64 3.94 42.29
C SER A 326 -12.61 5.46 42.54
N GLU A 327 -13.65 6.16 42.11
CA GLU A 327 -13.84 7.60 42.44
C GLU A 327 -13.94 7.84 43.96
N GLU A 328 -14.41 6.83 44.71
CA GLU A 328 -14.44 6.79 46.18
C GLU A 328 -13.09 6.39 46.82
N GLY A 329 -12.01 6.24 46.05
CA GLY A 329 -10.69 5.86 46.56
C GLY A 329 -10.52 4.38 46.94
N LYS A 330 -11.53 3.52 46.73
CA LYS A 330 -11.42 2.08 47.03
C LYS A 330 -10.40 1.42 46.11
N LYS A 331 -9.37 0.82 46.71
CA LYS A 331 -8.33 0.04 46.02
C LYS A 331 -8.88 -1.35 45.68
N LYS A 332 -8.90 -1.70 44.40
CA LYS A 332 -9.15 -3.07 43.92
C LYS A 332 -7.88 -3.62 43.29
N ASP A 333 -7.37 -4.72 43.83
CA ASP A 333 -6.29 -5.47 43.19
C ASP A 333 -6.82 -6.15 41.92
N LEU A 334 -6.14 -5.93 40.81
CA LEU A 334 -6.45 -6.57 39.52
C LEU A 334 -5.50 -7.73 39.23
N GLY A 335 -4.47 -7.95 40.05
CA GLY A 335 -3.51 -9.03 39.92
C GLY A 335 -2.08 -8.53 39.80
N LYS A 336 -1.16 -9.48 39.55
CA LYS A 336 0.28 -9.21 39.53
C LYS A 336 0.79 -8.91 38.12
N VAL A 337 1.71 -7.95 38.04
CA VAL A 337 2.50 -7.60 36.86
C VAL A 337 3.96 -7.44 37.27
N ASN A 338 4.83 -7.29 36.29
CA ASN A 338 6.27 -7.13 36.46
C ASN A 338 6.69 -5.74 35.97
N ALA A 339 7.88 -5.31 36.37
CA ALA A 339 8.46 -4.05 35.95
C ALA A 339 9.94 -4.19 35.58
N VAL A 340 10.38 -3.37 34.63
CA VAL A 340 11.80 -3.15 34.34
C VAL A 340 12.11 -1.69 34.59
N VAL A 341 13.04 -1.44 35.52
CA VAL A 341 13.54 -0.10 35.83
C VAL A 341 14.80 0.11 35.03
N VAL A 342 14.86 1.20 34.26
CA VAL A 342 16.01 1.57 33.43
C VAL A 342 16.46 2.98 33.78
N TYR A 343 17.75 3.12 34.06
CA TYR A 343 18.46 4.38 34.18
C TYR A 343 19.29 4.61 32.92
N ASP A 344 19.07 5.76 32.27
CA ASP A 344 19.79 6.19 31.09
C ASP A 344 20.15 7.68 31.17
N GLU A 345 21.28 8.10 30.63
CA GLU A 345 21.67 9.53 30.66
C GLU A 345 21.12 10.28 29.45
N TYR A 346 20.38 11.38 29.64
CA TYR A 346 19.88 12.19 28.54
C TYR A 346 20.19 13.67 28.78
N LYS A 347 21.01 14.26 27.88
CA LYS A 347 21.47 15.65 27.97
C LYS A 347 22.11 15.97 29.33
N GLY A 348 23.03 15.12 29.80
CA GLY A 348 23.73 15.31 31.08
C GLY A 348 22.89 15.01 32.33
N LYS A 349 21.63 14.58 32.18
CA LYS A 349 20.73 14.25 33.29
C LYS A 349 20.42 12.77 33.31
N MET A 350 20.56 12.15 34.48
CA MET A 350 20.10 10.78 34.67
C MET A 350 18.58 10.74 34.58
N ARG A 351 18.06 9.87 33.72
CA ARG A 351 16.64 9.65 33.52
C ARG A 351 16.28 8.25 33.99
N ARG A 352 15.21 8.15 34.77
CA ARG A 352 14.58 6.89 35.16
C ARG A 352 13.41 6.60 34.22
N ARG A 353 13.23 5.32 33.87
CA ARG A 353 12.07 4.81 33.13
C ARG A 353 11.62 3.51 33.75
N ILE A 354 10.31 3.39 33.97
CA ILE A 354 9.69 2.18 34.52
C ILE A 354 8.80 1.59 33.43
N TYR A 355 9.19 0.44 32.90
CA TYR A 355 8.36 -0.34 31.99
C TYR A 355 7.53 -1.32 32.79
N VAL A 356 6.25 -1.45 32.47
CA VAL A 356 5.33 -2.40 33.09
C VAL A 356 4.97 -3.47 32.09
N THR A 357 5.01 -4.72 32.53
CA THR A 357 4.82 -5.87 31.65
C THR A 357 4.26 -7.08 32.38
N THR A 358 3.68 -8.01 31.64
CA THR A 358 3.33 -9.36 32.13
C THR A 358 4.41 -10.40 31.82
N LEU A 359 5.42 -10.04 31.03
CA LEU A 359 6.58 -10.90 30.74
C LEU A 359 7.51 -10.99 31.95
N ASP A 360 8.25 -12.10 32.08
CA ASP A 360 9.24 -12.27 33.15
C ASP A 360 10.34 -11.21 33.06
N ALA A 361 10.33 -10.26 34.00
CA ALA A 361 11.28 -9.17 34.04
C ALA A 361 12.61 -9.56 34.68
N LYS A 362 12.65 -10.55 35.58
CA LYS A 362 13.88 -10.99 36.23
C LYS A 362 14.77 -11.81 35.30
N ALA A 363 14.17 -12.68 34.47
CA ALA A 363 14.90 -13.54 33.55
C ALA A 363 15.69 -12.73 32.50
N ASP A 364 15.01 -11.86 31.74
CA ASP A 364 15.65 -11.01 30.72
C ASP A 364 15.03 -9.59 30.66
N PRO A 365 15.43 -8.69 31.58
CA PRO A 365 14.94 -7.31 31.58
C PRO A 365 15.39 -6.53 30.33
N PHE A 366 16.47 -6.95 29.66
CA PHE A 366 16.95 -6.31 28.44
C PHE A 366 16.07 -6.62 27.24
N LYS A 367 15.46 -7.82 27.16
CA LYS A 367 14.44 -8.14 26.15
C LYS A 367 13.24 -7.21 26.23
N ILE A 368 12.72 -6.93 27.41
CA ILE A 368 11.59 -6.00 27.60
C ILE A 368 11.96 -4.58 27.17
N TYR A 369 13.16 -4.12 27.53
CA TYR A 369 13.70 -2.85 27.06
C TYR A 369 13.77 -2.78 25.52
N ARG A 370 14.28 -3.84 24.86
CA ARG A 370 14.34 -3.91 23.38
C ARG A 370 12.95 -3.90 22.75
N LEU A 371 12.01 -4.70 23.27
CA LEU A 371 10.62 -4.73 22.80
C LEU A 371 9.98 -3.34 22.84
N TYR A 372 10.23 -2.57 23.90
CA TYR A 372 9.75 -1.20 23.98
C TYR A 372 10.46 -0.25 23.00
N LYS A 373 11.77 -0.41 22.81
CA LYS A 373 12.55 0.40 21.83
C LYS A 373 12.04 0.18 20.41
N ASP A 374 11.67 -1.06 20.07
CA ASP A 374 11.16 -1.43 18.76
C ASP A 374 9.79 -0.80 18.44
N ARG A 375 9.09 -0.23 19.44
CA ARG A 375 7.92 0.65 19.24
C ARG A 375 8.22 1.75 18.21
N TRP A 376 9.43 2.29 18.20
CA TRP A 376 9.84 3.36 17.28
C TRP A 376 9.76 2.97 15.80
N THR A 377 9.67 1.67 15.51
CA THR A 377 9.47 1.12 14.17
C THR A 377 8.13 1.54 13.58
N ILE A 378 7.04 1.54 14.37
CA ILE A 378 5.72 1.95 13.86
C ILE A 378 5.69 3.44 13.50
N GLU A 379 6.36 4.29 14.28
CA GLU A 379 6.43 5.74 14.03
C GLU A 379 7.16 6.02 12.71
N ASN A 380 8.31 5.39 12.47
CA ASN A 380 9.18 5.72 11.33
C ASN A 380 8.92 4.89 10.08
N GLN A 381 8.76 3.58 10.20
CA GLN A 381 8.56 2.68 9.06
C GLN A 381 7.08 2.43 8.75
N GLY A 382 6.19 2.71 9.72
CA GLY A 382 4.74 2.69 9.54
C GLY A 382 4.17 4.07 9.22
N ILE A 383 3.85 4.87 10.25
CA ILE A 383 3.09 6.12 10.19
C ILE A 383 3.75 7.16 9.28
N ARG A 384 5.06 7.38 9.41
CA ARG A 384 5.79 8.33 8.55
C ARG A 384 5.75 7.90 7.08
N TYR A 385 5.96 6.62 6.80
CA TYR A 385 5.86 6.10 5.42
C TYR A 385 4.43 6.24 4.88
N LEU A 386 3.40 5.88 5.65
CA LEU A 386 2.00 6.10 5.26
C LEU A 386 1.69 7.58 4.99
N SER A 387 2.21 8.48 5.82
CA SER A 387 2.00 9.93 5.64
C SER A 387 2.70 10.47 4.40
N GLN A 388 3.95 10.06 4.15
CA GLN A 388 4.78 10.60 3.07
C GLN A 388 4.52 9.93 1.71
N ARG A 389 4.34 8.61 1.69
CA ARG A 389 4.20 7.81 0.46
C ARG A 389 2.75 7.60 0.02
N TRP A 390 1.84 7.46 0.98
CA TRP A 390 0.43 7.13 0.69
C TRP A 390 -0.52 8.29 0.96
N SER A 391 0.02 9.46 1.30
CA SER A 391 -0.75 10.67 1.63
C SER A 391 -1.93 10.35 2.56
N LEU A 392 -1.69 9.61 3.65
CA LEU A 392 -2.76 9.13 4.53
C LEU A 392 -3.64 10.28 5.08
N ARG A 393 -3.08 11.49 5.17
CA ARG A 393 -3.76 12.72 5.61
C ARG A 393 -4.73 13.32 4.58
N ASP A 394 -4.67 12.88 3.32
CA ASP A 394 -5.60 13.33 2.27
C ASP A 394 -6.86 12.45 2.24
N PHE A 395 -8.03 13.00 2.52
CA PHE A 395 -9.25 12.19 2.55
C PHE A 395 -9.88 12.00 1.15
N ALA A 396 -10.48 10.83 0.91
CA ALA A 396 -11.28 10.57 -0.30
C ALA A 396 -12.66 11.27 -0.28
N GLY A 397 -13.03 11.92 0.81
CA GLY A 397 -14.31 12.57 0.93
C GLY A 397 -14.57 13.05 2.34
N ARG A 398 -15.76 13.60 2.57
CA ARG A 398 -16.18 14.13 3.87
C ARG A 398 -17.01 13.16 4.70
N SER A 399 -17.46 12.05 4.11
CA SER A 399 -18.22 11.02 4.82
C SER A 399 -17.30 10.04 5.52
N LEU A 400 -17.71 9.55 6.69
CA LEU A 400 -16.89 8.61 7.47
C LEU A 400 -16.65 7.31 6.67
N ASN A 401 -17.67 6.86 5.93
CA ASN A 401 -17.60 5.75 4.98
C ASN A 401 -16.47 5.92 3.95
N SER A 402 -16.46 7.04 3.23
CA SER A 402 -15.42 7.31 2.22
C SER A 402 -14.01 7.40 2.81
N ILE A 403 -13.89 7.94 4.04
CA ILE A 403 -12.60 8.08 4.72
C ILE A 403 -12.08 6.69 5.11
N GLN A 404 -12.93 5.86 5.75
CA GLN A 404 -12.56 4.52 6.17
C GLN A 404 -12.24 3.61 4.98
N ALA A 405 -13.07 3.61 3.92
CA ALA A 405 -12.84 2.81 2.72
C ALA A 405 -11.47 3.12 2.09
N ARG A 406 -11.09 4.40 2.01
CA ARG A 406 -9.76 4.80 1.54
C ARG A 406 -8.66 4.31 2.48
N ILE A 407 -8.76 4.57 3.78
CA ILE A 407 -7.72 4.19 4.76
C ILE A 407 -7.45 2.69 4.69
N LEU A 408 -8.51 1.87 4.67
CA LEU A 408 -8.38 0.42 4.61
C LEU A 408 -7.82 -0.08 3.26
N THR A 409 -8.16 0.60 2.17
CA THR A 409 -7.53 0.37 0.86
C THR A 409 -6.03 0.67 0.91
N VAL A 410 -5.64 1.82 1.46
CA VAL A 410 -4.22 2.22 1.62
C VAL A 410 -3.45 1.21 2.49
N LEU A 411 -3.99 0.77 3.61
CA LEU A 411 -3.32 -0.22 4.47
C LEU A 411 -3.16 -1.58 3.78
N THR A 412 -4.17 -1.99 3.00
CA THR A 412 -4.11 -3.23 2.20
C THR A 412 -3.02 -3.13 1.12
N LEU A 413 -2.98 -2.02 0.38
CA LEU A 413 -1.98 -1.78 -0.65
C LEU A 413 -0.57 -1.63 -0.07
N TYR A 414 -0.42 -0.98 1.08
CA TYR A 414 0.84 -0.93 1.81
C TYR A 414 1.36 -2.35 2.07
N ASN A 415 0.52 -3.22 2.64
CA ASN A 415 0.92 -4.60 2.94
C ASN A 415 1.28 -5.37 1.66
N ALA A 416 0.48 -5.23 0.60
CA ALA A 416 0.73 -5.89 -0.68
C ALA A 416 2.07 -5.45 -1.28
N VAL A 417 2.35 -4.15 -1.33
CA VAL A 417 3.63 -3.63 -1.82
C VAL A 417 4.80 -4.08 -0.95
N LYS A 418 4.66 -4.12 0.37
CA LYS A 418 5.71 -4.68 1.25
C LYS A 418 5.98 -6.16 1.02
N ILE A 419 5.02 -6.91 0.48
CA ILE A 419 5.21 -8.32 0.09
C ILE A 419 5.87 -8.39 -1.28
N LEU A 420 5.50 -7.49 -2.19
CA LEU A 420 6.12 -7.34 -3.49
C LEU A 420 7.62 -7.03 -3.37
N GLU A 421 7.97 -6.01 -2.56
CA GLU A 421 9.36 -5.65 -2.20
C GLU A 421 10.14 -6.84 -1.63
N MET A 422 9.50 -7.65 -0.79
CA MET A 422 10.13 -8.84 -0.20
C MET A 422 10.32 -9.98 -1.20
N LYS A 423 9.42 -10.14 -2.18
CA LYS A 423 9.45 -11.26 -3.14
C LYS A 423 10.26 -10.97 -4.40
N TYR A 424 10.36 -9.71 -4.80
CA TYR A 424 10.93 -9.29 -6.07
C TYR A 424 11.84 -8.07 -5.85
N GLU A 425 12.85 -8.24 -5.00
CA GLU A 425 13.77 -7.16 -4.57
C GLU A 425 14.39 -6.45 -5.77
N ASP A 426 15.05 -7.18 -6.68
CA ASP A 426 15.69 -6.61 -7.88
C ASP A 426 14.73 -5.81 -8.78
N LYS A 427 13.49 -6.33 -8.97
CA LYS A 427 12.49 -5.65 -9.81
C LYS A 427 12.00 -4.38 -9.13
N MET A 428 11.84 -4.40 -7.81
CA MET A 428 11.42 -3.25 -7.03
C MET A 428 12.53 -2.21 -6.90
N GLU A 429 13.78 -2.60 -6.82
CA GLU A 429 14.91 -1.68 -6.79
C GLU A 429 15.01 -0.90 -8.10
N LYS A 430 14.95 -1.60 -9.25
CA LYS A 430 14.89 -0.96 -10.59
C LYS A 430 13.68 -0.02 -10.73
N LEU A 431 12.53 -0.41 -10.20
CA LEU A 431 11.35 0.46 -10.19
C LEU A 431 11.59 1.72 -9.35
N GLN A 432 12.16 1.57 -8.16
CA GLN A 432 12.46 2.69 -7.27
C GLN A 432 13.53 3.63 -7.85
N GLU A 433 14.51 3.12 -8.59
CA GLU A 433 15.47 3.93 -9.33
C GLU A 433 14.77 4.80 -10.39
N LYS A 434 13.95 4.20 -11.24
CA LYS A 434 13.15 4.94 -12.24
C LYS A 434 12.23 5.98 -11.61
N MET A 435 11.64 5.65 -10.46
CA MET A 435 10.83 6.59 -9.67
C MET A 435 11.66 7.80 -9.22
N ARG A 436 12.88 7.57 -8.72
CA ARG A 436 13.81 8.64 -8.30
C ARG A 436 14.24 9.51 -9.46
N GLU A 437 14.64 8.91 -10.59
CA GLU A 437 15.07 9.62 -11.80
C GLU A 437 13.99 10.57 -12.33
N LYS A 438 12.72 10.15 -12.29
CA LYS A 438 11.58 10.95 -12.76
C LYS A 438 11.05 11.94 -11.71
N GLY A 439 11.55 11.88 -10.47
CA GLY A 439 10.97 12.64 -9.35
C GLY A 439 9.54 12.21 -8.99
N GLU A 440 9.08 11.05 -9.47
CA GLU A 440 7.73 10.55 -9.30
C GLU A 440 7.66 9.50 -8.19
N ARG A 441 6.63 9.58 -7.35
CA ARG A 441 6.35 8.53 -6.34
C ARG A 441 5.42 7.46 -6.89
N SER A 442 5.34 7.24 -8.19
CA SER A 442 4.38 6.31 -8.80
C SER A 442 4.90 4.87 -8.88
N TYR A 443 4.10 3.88 -8.43
CA TYR A 443 4.39 2.46 -8.72
C TYR A 443 4.07 2.07 -10.17
N LEU A 444 3.39 2.93 -10.92
CA LEU A 444 3.05 2.72 -12.33
C LEU A 444 3.72 3.85 -13.13
N SER A 445 4.83 3.55 -13.77
CA SER A 445 5.69 4.51 -14.46
C SER A 445 6.19 3.93 -15.78
N GLY A 446 6.66 4.81 -16.67
CA GLY A 446 7.16 4.45 -18.00
C GLY A 446 6.07 4.57 -19.05
N CYS A 447 6.38 5.10 -20.23
CA CYS A 447 5.38 5.33 -21.27
C CYS A 447 5.04 4.02 -22.01
N ALA A 448 3.79 3.88 -22.45
CA ALA A 448 3.34 2.82 -23.35
C ALA A 448 2.54 3.38 -24.53
N LEU A 449 2.49 2.61 -25.59
CA LEU A 449 1.68 2.86 -26.77
C LEU A 449 0.61 1.77 -26.84
N ILE A 450 -0.66 2.17 -26.79
CA ILE A 450 -1.79 1.27 -27.08
C ILE A 450 -2.04 1.33 -28.58
N VAL A 451 -1.97 0.17 -29.23
CA VAL A 451 -2.17 0.07 -30.68
C VAL A 451 -3.43 -0.75 -30.94
N TYR A 452 -4.40 -0.13 -31.62
CA TYR A 452 -5.66 -0.75 -32.02
C TYR A 452 -5.61 -1.17 -33.49
N GLY A 453 -5.91 -2.44 -33.77
CA GLY A 453 -6.10 -2.94 -35.14
C GLY A 453 -7.54 -2.81 -35.63
N ARG A 454 -7.80 -3.07 -36.92
CA ARG A 454 -9.15 -3.04 -37.50
C ARG A 454 -10.09 -4.12 -36.92
N ASP A 455 -9.54 -5.27 -36.52
CA ASP A 455 -10.28 -6.51 -36.27
C ASP A 455 -10.65 -6.79 -34.81
N LYS A 456 -10.98 -5.75 -34.03
CA LYS A 456 -11.31 -5.85 -32.59
C LYS A 456 -10.12 -6.23 -31.68
N TYR A 457 -8.91 -6.31 -32.19
CA TYR A 457 -7.72 -6.59 -31.38
C TYR A 457 -6.99 -5.31 -30.96
N TYR A 458 -6.32 -5.36 -29.81
CA TYR A 458 -5.41 -4.30 -29.37
C TYR A 458 -4.18 -4.89 -28.66
N GLY A 459 -3.08 -4.14 -28.65
CA GLY A 459 -1.83 -4.50 -27.98
C GLY A 459 -1.21 -3.30 -27.28
N ILE A 460 -0.37 -3.55 -26.28
CA ILE A 460 0.34 -2.52 -25.51
C ILE A 460 1.84 -2.72 -25.72
N PHE A 461 2.52 -1.67 -26.19
CA PHE A 461 3.93 -1.72 -26.56
C PHE A 461 4.72 -0.66 -25.82
N SER A 462 6.00 -0.94 -25.56
CA SER A 462 6.95 0.14 -25.25
C SER A 462 7.21 0.97 -26.52
N GLY A 463 7.61 2.24 -26.36
CA GLY A 463 7.99 3.07 -27.50
C GLY A 463 9.10 2.42 -28.35
N VAL A 464 10.05 1.74 -27.71
CA VAL A 464 11.14 1.01 -28.38
C VAL A 464 10.60 -0.19 -29.17
N ASN A 465 9.74 -1.01 -28.58
CA ASN A 465 9.19 -2.18 -29.26
C ASN A 465 8.35 -1.76 -30.47
N TYR A 466 7.52 -0.72 -30.31
CA TYR A 466 6.74 -0.19 -31.42
C TYR A 466 7.62 0.38 -32.54
N ALA A 467 8.66 1.14 -32.20
CA ALA A 467 9.62 1.67 -33.17
C ALA A 467 10.32 0.54 -33.95
N ASN A 468 10.67 -0.56 -33.28
CA ASN A 468 11.26 -1.74 -33.93
C ASN A 468 10.28 -2.40 -34.91
N LEU A 469 9.00 -2.55 -34.54
CA LEU A 469 7.97 -3.10 -35.43
C LEU A 469 7.73 -2.22 -36.67
N VAL A 470 7.74 -0.89 -36.49
CA VAL A 470 7.64 0.07 -37.61
C VAL A 470 8.90 0.01 -38.48
N ALA A 471 10.08 -0.14 -37.90
CA ALA A 471 11.33 -0.32 -38.63
C ALA A 471 11.31 -1.62 -39.46
N GLU A 472 10.83 -2.72 -38.88
CA GLU A 472 10.67 -4.01 -39.57
C GLU A 472 9.67 -3.92 -40.73
N ARG A 473 8.51 -3.28 -40.52
CA ARG A 473 7.56 -2.94 -41.59
C ARG A 473 8.26 -2.17 -42.72
N THR A 474 9.02 -1.14 -42.35
CA THR A 474 9.72 -0.27 -43.32
C THR A 474 10.75 -1.06 -44.11
N ALA A 475 11.52 -1.93 -43.46
CA ALA A 475 12.45 -2.85 -44.12
C ALA A 475 11.73 -3.80 -45.08
N LYS A 476 10.60 -4.39 -44.67
CA LYS A 476 9.78 -5.29 -45.50
C LYS A 476 9.20 -4.59 -46.73
N ILE A 477 8.74 -3.33 -46.59
CA ILE A 477 8.25 -2.52 -47.70
C ILE A 477 9.39 -2.16 -48.65
N THR A 478 10.53 -1.72 -48.12
CA THR A 478 11.72 -1.38 -48.92
C THR A 478 12.21 -2.60 -49.70
N ALA A 479 12.32 -3.78 -49.08
CA ALA A 479 12.69 -5.02 -49.76
C ALA A 479 11.72 -5.38 -50.90
N LYS A 480 10.40 -5.25 -50.68
CA LYS A 480 9.39 -5.46 -51.73
C LYS A 480 9.51 -4.44 -52.87
N ALA A 481 9.76 -3.17 -52.56
CA ALA A 481 9.93 -2.11 -53.55
C ALA A 481 11.18 -2.31 -54.40
N THR A 482 12.31 -2.68 -53.78
CA THR A 482 13.57 -2.99 -54.48
C THR A 482 13.41 -4.20 -55.38
N THR A 483 12.74 -5.26 -54.92
CA THR A 483 12.42 -6.44 -55.73
C THR A 483 11.53 -6.07 -56.92
N LYS A 484 10.49 -5.25 -56.71
CA LYS A 484 9.61 -4.79 -57.79
C LYS A 484 10.33 -3.91 -58.81
N LYS A 485 11.27 -3.07 -58.36
CA LYS A 485 12.11 -2.23 -59.24
C LYS A 485 13.06 -3.10 -60.06
N ARG A 486 13.77 -4.03 -59.42
CA ARG A 486 14.66 -5.00 -60.10
C ARG A 486 13.88 -5.83 -61.13
N ASN A 487 12.69 -6.31 -60.79
CA ASN A 487 11.83 -7.04 -61.73
C ASN A 487 11.37 -6.16 -62.91
N LYS A 488 11.05 -4.88 -62.69
CA LYS A 488 10.74 -3.94 -63.78
C LYS A 488 11.94 -3.65 -64.67
N GLU A 489 13.13 -3.53 -64.10
CA GLU A 489 14.38 -3.34 -64.86
C GLU A 489 14.69 -4.58 -65.70
N ILE A 490 14.58 -5.79 -65.14
CA ILE A 490 14.71 -7.05 -65.86
C ILE A 490 13.72 -7.14 -67.02
N VAL A 491 12.44 -6.78 -66.80
CA VAL A 491 11.42 -6.79 -67.85
C VAL A 491 11.76 -5.79 -68.97
N ARG A 492 12.17 -4.56 -68.63
CA ARG A 492 12.58 -3.57 -69.64
C ARG A 492 13.81 -4.00 -70.43
N GLU A 493 14.77 -4.64 -69.77
CA GLU A 493 16.00 -5.11 -70.42
C GLU A 493 15.69 -6.29 -71.37
N LEU A 494 14.78 -7.20 -70.98
CA LEU A 494 14.24 -8.24 -71.85
C LEU A 494 13.45 -7.66 -73.03
N GLU A 495 12.57 -6.69 -72.81
CA GLU A 495 11.81 -6.01 -73.87
C GLU A 495 12.74 -5.34 -74.88
N LYS A 496 13.79 -4.65 -74.41
CA LYS A 496 14.81 -4.04 -75.25
C LYS A 496 15.57 -5.09 -76.07
N MET A 497 16.02 -6.18 -75.44
CA MET A 497 16.70 -7.28 -76.13
C MET A 497 15.83 -7.94 -77.21
N LEU A 498 14.52 -8.05 -76.97
CA LEU A 498 13.56 -8.61 -77.93
C LEU A 498 13.31 -7.65 -79.12
N LEU A 499 13.19 -6.35 -78.87
CA LEU A 499 13.04 -5.32 -79.91
C LEU A 499 14.28 -5.21 -80.81
N GLU A 500 15.47 -5.38 -80.25
CA GLU A 500 16.75 -5.35 -80.98
C GLU A 500 17.07 -6.68 -81.71
N LYS A 501 16.16 -7.66 -81.71
CA LYS A 501 16.35 -9.01 -82.28
C LYS A 501 17.63 -9.70 -81.77
N ALA A 502 17.93 -9.56 -80.48
CA ALA A 502 19.09 -10.22 -79.87
C ALA A 502 19.03 -11.74 -80.07
N SER A 503 20.19 -12.37 -80.31
CA SER A 503 20.25 -13.81 -80.57
C SER A 503 19.77 -14.64 -79.36
N LYS A 504 19.15 -15.80 -79.61
CA LYS A 504 18.67 -16.72 -78.56
C LYS A 504 19.74 -17.05 -77.52
N LYS A 505 21.02 -17.10 -77.93
CA LYS A 505 22.16 -17.34 -77.05
C LYS A 505 22.34 -16.22 -76.01
N LYS A 506 22.21 -14.96 -76.43
CA LYS A 506 22.41 -13.77 -75.57
C LYS A 506 21.28 -13.61 -74.54
N ILE A 507 20.04 -13.92 -74.94
CA ILE A 507 18.89 -13.99 -74.03
C ILE A 507 19.07 -15.14 -73.03
N GLY A 508 19.55 -16.30 -73.50
CA GLY A 508 19.86 -17.46 -72.65
C GLY A 508 20.94 -17.18 -71.60
N GLU A 509 22.00 -16.45 -71.96
CA GLU A 509 23.06 -16.03 -71.03
C GLU A 509 22.57 -15.03 -69.99
N PHE A 510 21.73 -14.06 -70.37
CA PHE A 510 21.10 -13.12 -69.44
C PHE A 510 20.20 -13.84 -68.41
N ILE A 511 19.36 -14.77 -68.87
CA ILE A 511 18.52 -15.60 -67.98
C ILE A 511 19.38 -16.48 -67.06
N LYS A 512 20.50 -17.02 -67.55
CA LYS A 512 21.42 -17.84 -66.75
C LYS A 512 22.11 -17.02 -65.66
N LYS A 513 22.50 -15.78 -65.96
CA LYS A 513 23.06 -14.82 -65.00
C LYS A 513 22.03 -14.44 -63.92
N LEU A 514 20.78 -14.19 -64.30
CA LEU A 514 19.68 -13.93 -63.35
C LEU A 514 19.34 -15.10 -62.44
N LYS A 515 19.69 -16.35 -62.81
CA LYS A 515 19.50 -17.54 -61.96
C LYS A 515 20.66 -17.79 -60.99
N GLN A 516 21.79 -17.10 -61.17
CA GLN A 516 22.98 -17.20 -60.33
C GLN A 516 23.06 -16.09 -59.27
N GLU A 517 22.37 -14.97 -59.49
CA GLU A 517 22.11 -13.89 -58.52
C GLU A 517 20.79 -14.09 -57.77
#